data_AF-A0A0J5GWL7-F1
#
_entry.id   AF-A0A0J5GWL7-F1
#
_cell.length_a   1.000
_cell.length_b   1.000
_cell.length_c   1.000
_cell.angle_alpha   90.00
_cell.angle_beta   90.00
_cell.angle_gamma   90.00
#
_symmetry.space_group_name_H-M   'P 1'
#
loop_
_entity.id
_entity.type
_entity.pdbx_description
1 polymer ?
#
loop_
_entity_poly.entity_id
_entity_poly.type
_entity_poly.pdbx_seq_one_letter_code
_entity_poly.pdbx_strand_id
1 'polypeptide(L)'
;MELFSNFPLWAALAAIGFAQFVKVPIQYIATRRIDWSLVTSTGGMPSSHSAAVTALATGVAFETGLDSPIFAVAAVFAIIVMFDATGVRRHAGEQATVLNKLVGDFNRFVEETKKWPNMDEQEKVKDLKELLGHKPIEVFFGAITGILLTLVLHYFVQVF
;
A
#
# COMPACT_ATOMS: atom_id res chain seq x y z
N MET A 1 25.97 12.34 -10.50
CA MET A 1 25.18 13.28 -11.30
C MET A 1 24.08 12.57 -12.11
N GLU A 2 24.26 11.30 -12.51
CA GLU A 2 23.22 10.55 -13.29
C GLU A 2 21.98 10.11 -12.49
N LEU A 3 22.06 9.98 -11.16
CA LEU A 3 20.91 9.60 -10.34
C LEU A 3 19.85 10.71 -10.25
N PHE A 4 20.28 11.98 -10.32
CA PHE A 4 19.38 13.14 -10.26
C PHE A 4 18.63 13.37 -11.58
N SER A 5 19.10 12.78 -12.69
CA SER A 5 18.44 12.84 -13.99
C SER A 5 17.53 11.64 -14.27
N ASN A 6 17.43 10.67 -13.37
CA ASN A 6 16.59 9.49 -13.58
C ASN A 6 15.10 9.83 -13.36
N PHE A 7 14.43 10.24 -14.42
CA PHE A 7 13.04 10.69 -14.34
C PHE A 7 12.07 9.61 -13.82
N PRO A 8 12.11 8.34 -14.28
CA PRO A 8 11.24 7.29 -13.77
C PRO A 8 11.38 7.07 -12.26
N LEU A 9 12.60 7.14 -11.74
CA LEU A 9 12.85 7.02 -10.30
C LEU A 9 12.22 8.18 -9.53
N TRP A 10 12.45 9.42 -9.97
CA TRP A 10 11.89 10.60 -9.30
C TRP A 10 10.37 10.67 -9.41
N ALA A 11 9.80 10.26 -10.54
CA ALA A 11 8.36 10.14 -10.71
C ALA A 11 7.76 9.13 -9.72
N ALA A 12 8.39 7.97 -9.56
CA ALA A 12 7.95 6.95 -8.60
C ALA A 12 8.04 7.45 -7.14
N LEU A 13 9.15 8.08 -6.75
CA LEU A 13 9.33 8.64 -5.41
C LEU A 13 8.34 9.78 -5.12
N ALA A 14 8.11 10.66 -6.10
CA ALA A 14 7.12 11.72 -6.00
C ALA A 14 5.70 11.14 -5.85
N ALA A 15 5.37 10.07 -6.58
CA ALA A 15 4.08 9.40 -6.46
C ALA A 15 3.87 8.75 -5.09
N ILE A 16 4.92 8.18 -4.48
CA ILE A 16 4.87 7.69 -3.10
C ILE A 16 4.58 8.84 -2.14
N GLY A 17 5.38 9.92 -2.21
CA GLY A 17 5.21 11.08 -1.33
C GLY A 17 3.82 11.71 -1.47
N PHE A 18 3.35 11.88 -2.70
CA PHE A 18 2.04 12.43 -3.00
C PHE A 18 0.91 11.55 -2.48
N ALA A 19 0.96 10.23 -2.72
CA ALA A 19 -0.06 9.31 -2.23
C ALA A 19 -0.15 9.30 -0.69
N GLN A 20 1.00 9.33 0.00
CA GLN A 20 1.02 9.40 1.47
C GLN A 20 0.48 10.74 1.98
N PHE A 21 0.85 11.85 1.32
CA PHE A 21 0.36 13.17 1.68
C PHE A 21 -1.16 13.30 1.50
N VAL A 22 -1.71 12.79 0.38
CA VAL A 22 -3.14 12.85 0.06
C VAL A 22 -3.98 11.91 0.92
N LYS A 23 -3.41 10.80 1.41
CA LYS A 23 -4.12 9.85 2.28
C LYS A 23 -4.60 10.50 3.58
N VAL A 24 -3.78 11.36 4.20
CA VAL A 24 -4.08 12.03 5.48
C VAL A 24 -5.36 12.89 5.41
N PRO A 25 -5.52 13.86 4.48
CA PRO A 25 -6.73 14.66 4.37
C PRO A 25 -7.95 13.84 3.94
N ILE A 26 -7.80 12.85 3.04
CA ILE A 26 -8.92 11.97 2.65
C ILE A 26 -9.47 11.24 3.87
N GLN A 27 -8.58 10.65 4.69
CA GLN A 27 -9.01 9.97 5.90
C GLN A 27 -9.64 10.94 6.90
N TYR A 28 -9.03 12.11 7.12
CA TYR A 28 -9.59 13.11 8.02
C TYR A 28 -11.01 13.52 7.61
N ILE A 29 -11.28 13.69 6.32
CA ILE A 29 -12.64 14.00 5.83
C ILE A 29 -13.60 12.84 6.09
N ALA A 30 -13.14 11.60 5.92
CA ALA A 30 -13.97 10.40 6.10
C ALA A 30 -14.29 10.09 7.58
N THR A 31 -13.32 10.23 8.49
CA THR A 31 -13.46 9.82 9.90
C THR A 31 -13.56 10.99 10.89
N ARG A 32 -13.30 12.22 10.44
CA ARG A 32 -13.14 13.44 11.28
C ARG A 32 -12.13 13.29 12.41
N ARG A 33 -11.20 12.35 12.28
CA ARG A 33 -10.10 12.11 13.22
C ARG A 33 -8.80 12.12 12.46
N ILE A 34 -7.83 12.88 12.95
CA ILE A 34 -6.48 12.86 12.40
C ILE A 34 -5.78 11.65 13.01
N ASP A 35 -5.42 10.70 12.16
CA ASP A 35 -4.65 9.53 12.54
C ASP A 35 -3.33 9.49 11.77
N TRP A 36 -2.30 10.05 12.39
CA TRP A 36 -0.95 10.11 11.82
C TRP A 36 -0.32 8.74 11.63
N SER A 37 -0.84 7.69 12.28
CA SER A 37 -0.34 6.32 12.10
C SER A 37 -0.56 5.79 10.68
N LEU A 38 -1.49 6.38 9.90
CA LEU A 38 -1.74 5.98 8.53
C LEU A 38 -0.66 6.35 7.53
N VAL A 39 0.19 7.34 7.83
CA VAL A 39 1.35 7.65 6.99
C VAL A 39 2.32 6.47 6.93
N THR A 40 2.34 5.65 7.98
CA THR A 40 3.15 4.41 8.08
C THR A 40 2.32 3.14 7.94
N SER A 41 1.00 3.24 7.71
CA SER A 41 0.12 2.09 7.60
C SER A 41 0.11 1.51 6.18
N THR A 42 -0.11 0.19 6.11
CA THR A 42 -0.13 -0.60 4.87
C THR A 42 -1.45 -0.51 4.08
N GLY A 43 -2.45 0.26 4.54
CA GLY A 43 -3.77 0.40 3.90
C GLY A 43 -4.21 1.86 3.66
N GLY A 44 -5.33 2.07 2.98
CA GLY A 44 -5.95 3.38 2.72
C GLY A 44 -5.84 3.88 1.28
N MET A 45 -6.69 4.85 0.91
CA MET A 45 -6.78 5.43 -0.43
C MET A 45 -6.00 6.76 -0.55
N PRO A 46 -5.24 6.99 -1.64
CA PRO A 46 -4.86 6.05 -2.69
C PRO A 46 -3.71 5.11 -2.25
N SER A 47 -3.57 3.95 -2.92
CA SER A 47 -2.45 3.04 -2.70
C SER A 47 -1.13 3.65 -3.17
N SER A 48 -0.18 3.83 -2.25
CA SER A 48 1.16 4.37 -2.57
C SER A 48 2.02 3.41 -3.38
N HIS A 49 1.88 2.10 -3.16
CA HIS A 49 2.60 1.08 -3.95
C HIS A 49 2.13 1.10 -5.39
N SER A 50 0.81 1.16 -5.60
CA SER A 50 0.21 1.22 -6.93
C SER A 50 0.59 2.52 -7.65
N ALA A 51 0.54 3.65 -6.95
CA ALA A 51 1.00 4.93 -7.50
C ALA A 51 2.48 4.90 -7.89
N ALA A 52 3.34 4.29 -7.06
CA ALA A 52 4.77 4.20 -7.35
C ALA A 52 5.07 3.39 -8.62
N VAL A 53 4.50 2.18 -8.74
CA VAL A 53 4.82 1.28 -9.84
C VAL A 53 4.20 1.73 -11.16
N THR A 54 3.01 2.36 -11.13
CA THR A 54 2.46 2.94 -12.35
C THR A 54 3.19 4.21 -12.75
N ALA A 55 3.60 5.06 -11.79
CA ALA A 55 4.43 6.21 -12.08
C ALA A 55 5.78 5.81 -12.69
N LEU A 56 6.41 4.75 -12.17
CA LEU A 56 7.64 4.17 -12.73
C LEU A 56 7.41 3.68 -14.16
N ALA A 57 6.39 2.85 -14.40
CA ALA A 57 6.11 2.31 -15.73
C ALA A 57 5.79 3.43 -16.74
N THR A 58 5.03 4.45 -16.35
CA THR A 58 4.77 5.63 -17.18
C THR A 58 6.04 6.44 -17.44
N GLY A 59 6.92 6.61 -16.44
CA GLY A 59 8.19 7.29 -16.64
C GLY A 59 9.12 6.54 -17.60
N VAL A 60 9.21 5.22 -17.45
CA VAL A 60 9.98 4.34 -18.35
C VAL A 60 9.42 4.40 -19.78
N ALA A 61 8.10 4.45 -19.94
CA ALA A 61 7.47 4.62 -21.24
C ALA A 61 7.91 5.93 -21.92
N PHE A 62 8.01 7.02 -21.16
CA PHE A 62 8.47 8.31 -21.67
C PHE A 62 9.95 8.29 -22.07
N GLU A 63 10.82 7.66 -21.28
CA GLU A 63 12.26 7.64 -21.57
C GLU A 63 12.64 6.64 -22.67
N THR A 64 11.99 5.47 -22.70
CA THR A 64 12.46 4.34 -23.52
C THR A 64 11.48 3.91 -24.60
N GLY A 65 10.24 4.43 -24.59
CA GLY A 65 9.17 4.02 -25.49
C GLY A 65 8.33 2.87 -24.95
N LEU A 66 7.11 2.73 -25.48
CA LEU A 66 6.15 1.67 -25.11
C LEU A 66 6.50 0.30 -25.74
N ASP A 67 7.31 0.30 -26.79
CA ASP A 67 7.81 -0.89 -27.48
C ASP A 67 9.11 -1.43 -26.86
N SER A 68 9.64 -0.75 -25.84
CA SER A 68 10.92 -1.11 -25.23
C SER A 68 10.79 -2.35 -24.32
N PRO A 69 11.80 -3.24 -24.31
CA PRO A 69 11.84 -4.35 -23.36
C PRO A 69 11.82 -3.89 -21.90
N ILE A 70 12.37 -2.71 -21.61
CA ILE A 70 12.42 -2.14 -20.25
C ILE A 70 11.02 -1.72 -19.80
N PHE A 71 10.23 -1.11 -20.70
CA PHE A 71 8.83 -0.80 -20.43
C PHE A 71 8.02 -2.08 -20.19
N ALA A 72 8.23 -3.13 -20.99
CA ALA A 72 7.55 -4.40 -20.79
C ALA A 72 7.83 -4.98 -19.38
N VAL A 73 9.09 -4.95 -18.94
CA VAL A 73 9.46 -5.37 -17.58
C VAL A 73 8.78 -4.48 -16.52
N ALA A 74 8.81 -3.16 -16.67
CA ALA A 74 8.21 -2.23 -15.72
C ALA A 74 6.67 -2.39 -15.64
N ALA A 75 6.01 -2.61 -16.77
CA ALA A 75 4.57 -2.81 -16.85
C ALA A 75 4.15 -4.14 -16.18
N VAL A 76 4.83 -5.24 -16.47
CA VAL A 76 4.56 -6.54 -15.81
C VAL A 76 4.85 -6.45 -14.32
N PHE A 77 5.95 -5.81 -13.93
CA PHE A 77 6.26 -5.55 -12.52
C PHE A 77 5.13 -4.77 -11.83
N ALA A 78 4.62 -3.71 -12.46
CA ALA A 78 3.51 -2.94 -11.92
C ALA A 78 2.24 -3.79 -11.73
N ILE A 79 1.90 -4.64 -12.69
CA ILE A 79 0.75 -5.55 -12.59
C ILE A 79 0.92 -6.51 -11.41
N ILE A 80 2.08 -7.14 -11.26
CA ILE A 80 2.37 -8.09 -10.18
C ILE A 80 2.25 -7.41 -8.81
N VAL A 81 2.86 -6.22 -8.65
CA VAL A 81 2.81 -5.47 -7.39
C VAL A 81 1.38 -5.03 -7.04
N MET A 82 0.61 -4.57 -8.03
CA MET A 82 -0.80 -4.21 -7.83
C MET A 82 -1.66 -5.44 -7.45
N PHE A 83 -1.37 -6.60 -8.04
CA PHE A 83 -2.06 -7.84 -7.70
C PHE A 83 -1.72 -8.32 -6.28
N ASP A 84 -0.44 -8.32 -5.90
CA ASP A 84 0.00 -8.68 -4.53
C ASP A 84 -0.61 -7.75 -3.47
N ALA A 85 -0.69 -6.46 -3.77
CA ALA A 85 -1.28 -5.47 -2.88
C ALA A 85 -2.79 -5.69 -2.61
N THR A 86 -3.55 -6.18 -3.59
CA THR A 86 -5.01 -6.42 -3.47
C THR A 86 -5.39 -7.83 -3.05
N GLY A 87 -4.65 -8.83 -3.51
CA GLY A 87 -4.95 -10.24 -3.32
C GLY A 87 -4.33 -10.77 -2.04
N VAL A 88 -3.04 -11.10 -2.11
CA VAL A 88 -2.34 -11.90 -1.09
C VAL A 88 -2.34 -11.20 0.27
N ARG A 89 -1.94 -9.92 0.32
CA ARG A 89 -1.84 -9.19 1.60
C ARG A 89 -3.20 -8.98 2.27
N ARG A 90 -4.24 -8.71 1.47
CA ARG A 90 -5.61 -8.52 1.96
C ARG A 90 -6.16 -9.79 2.59
N HIS A 91 -5.98 -10.93 1.93
CA HIS A 91 -6.40 -12.22 2.46
C HIS A 91 -5.63 -12.60 3.74
N ALA A 92 -4.33 -12.29 3.82
CA ALA A 92 -3.57 -12.49 5.06
C ALA A 92 -4.13 -11.63 6.22
N GLY A 93 -4.56 -10.40 5.94
CA GLY A 93 -5.23 -9.53 6.92
C GLY A 93 -6.59 -10.09 7.37
N GLU A 94 -7.41 -10.58 6.44
CA GLU A 94 -8.69 -11.24 6.75
C GLU A 94 -8.49 -12.48 7.63
N GLN A 95 -7.48 -13.30 7.31
CA GLN A 95 -7.10 -14.47 8.11
C GLN A 95 -6.63 -14.06 9.51
N ALA A 96 -5.82 -13.00 9.62
CA ALA A 96 -5.38 -12.44 10.89
C ALA A 96 -6.56 -12.02 11.78
N THR A 97 -7.56 -11.33 11.23
CA THR A 97 -8.78 -10.95 11.97
C THR A 97 -9.52 -12.17 12.51
N VAL A 98 -9.71 -13.20 11.67
CA VAL A 98 -10.40 -14.43 12.10
C VAL A 98 -9.60 -15.15 13.19
N LEU A 99 -8.28 -15.23 13.04
CA LEU A 99 -7.40 -15.89 14.01
C LEU A 99 -7.35 -15.15 15.35
N ASN A 100 -7.19 -13.82 15.34
CA ASN A 100 -7.24 -13.00 16.57
C ASN A 100 -8.56 -13.21 17.31
N LYS A 101 -9.69 -13.27 16.57
CA LYS A 101 -11.01 -13.53 17.16
C LYS A 101 -11.11 -14.93 17.78
N LEU A 102 -10.63 -15.96 17.09
CA LEU A 102 -10.62 -17.34 17.60
C LEU A 102 -9.80 -17.48 18.88
N VAL A 103 -8.62 -16.86 18.93
CA VAL A 103 -7.78 -16.83 20.14
C VAL A 103 -8.50 -16.13 21.29
N GLY A 104 -9.14 -14.98 21.01
CA GLY A 104 -9.92 -14.25 22.02
C GLY A 104 -11.13 -15.01 22.54
N ASP A 105 -11.86 -15.72 21.68
CA ASP A 105 -13.01 -16.54 22.07
C ASP A 105 -12.58 -17.80 22.85
N PHE A 106 -11.46 -18.43 22.47
CA PHE A 106 -10.89 -19.57 23.17
C PHE A 106 -10.44 -19.20 24.59
N ASN A 107 -9.71 -18.09 24.75
CA ASN A 107 -9.25 -17.63 26.06
C ASN A 107 -10.43 -17.39 27.02
N ARG A 108 -11.52 -16.79 26.52
CA ARG A 108 -12.75 -16.57 27.30
C ARG A 108 -13.41 -17.87 27.76
N PHE A 109 -13.51 -18.86 26.86
CA PHE A 109 -14.07 -20.18 27.18
C PHE A 109 -13.24 -20.92 28.25
N VAL A 110 -11.91 -20.83 28.17
CA VAL A 110 -10.98 -21.44 29.14
C VAL A 110 -11.09 -20.78 30.52
N GLU A 111 -11.19 -19.46 30.58
CA GLU A 111 -11.41 -18.72 31.84
C GLU A 111 -12.73 -19.15 32.53
N GLU A 112 -13.81 -19.31 31.76
CA GLU A 112 -15.11 -19.73 32.28
C GLU A 112 -15.11 -21.17 32.84
N THR A 113 -14.27 -22.07 32.31
CA THR A 113 -14.23 -23.48 32.70
C THR A 113 -13.35 -23.77 33.93
N LYS A 114 -12.63 -22.78 34.50
CA LYS A 114 -11.76 -22.88 35.71
C LYS A 114 -10.81 -24.10 35.77
N LYS A 115 -10.57 -24.77 34.64
CA LYS A 115 -9.84 -26.05 34.57
C LYS A 115 -8.41 -25.94 34.07
N TRP A 116 -8.01 -24.79 33.54
CA TRP A 116 -6.65 -24.58 33.06
C TRP A 116 -5.88 -23.73 34.07
N PRO A 117 -4.70 -24.18 34.56
CA PRO A 117 -3.86 -23.34 35.39
C PRO A 117 -3.44 -22.12 34.56
N ASN A 118 -3.44 -20.95 35.21
CA ASN A 118 -2.98 -19.67 34.67
C ASN A 118 -1.79 -19.89 33.71
N MET A 119 -2.06 -19.91 32.40
CA MET A 119 -0.98 -19.77 31.42
C MET A 119 -0.45 -18.36 31.66
N ASP A 120 0.82 -18.29 32.05
CA ASP A 120 1.49 -17.05 32.42
C ASP A 120 1.13 -15.93 31.44
N GLU A 121 0.90 -14.72 31.95
CA GLU A 121 0.63 -13.49 31.17
C GLU A 121 1.68 -13.21 30.07
N GLN A 122 2.76 -13.98 30.05
CA GLN A 122 3.94 -13.88 29.20
C GLN A 122 3.72 -14.42 27.78
N GLU A 123 2.69 -15.22 27.51
CA GLU A 123 2.32 -15.70 26.15
C GLU A 123 0.99 -15.12 25.65
N LYS A 124 0.69 -13.85 25.94
CA LYS A 124 -0.29 -13.12 25.11
C LYS A 124 0.28 -13.03 23.70
N VAL A 125 -0.05 -14.01 22.86
CA VAL A 125 0.28 -14.04 21.44
C VAL A 125 -0.08 -12.67 20.89
N LYS A 126 0.94 -11.92 20.46
CA LYS A 126 0.74 -10.56 19.98
C LYS A 126 -0.23 -10.61 18.80
N ASP A 127 -1.30 -9.82 18.87
CA ASP A 127 -2.31 -9.79 17.82
C ASP A 127 -1.66 -9.61 16.45
N LEU A 128 -2.12 -10.41 15.50
CA LEU A 128 -1.69 -10.28 14.11
C LEU A 128 -2.22 -8.97 13.55
N LYS A 129 -1.46 -8.34 12.65
CA LYS A 129 -1.92 -7.13 11.95
C LYS A 129 -3.10 -7.50 11.04
N GLU A 130 -4.25 -6.91 11.30
CA GLU A 130 -5.47 -7.14 10.53
C GLU A 130 -5.54 -6.29 9.26
N LEU A 131 -5.01 -5.07 9.31
CA LEU A 131 -4.98 -4.13 8.19
C LEU A 131 -3.77 -4.38 7.28
N LEU A 132 -3.79 -5.51 6.58
CA LEU A 132 -2.78 -5.87 5.59
C LEU A 132 -3.33 -5.68 4.17
N GLY A 133 -2.55 -5.02 3.31
CA GLY A 133 -2.91 -4.78 1.91
C GLY A 133 -3.94 -3.67 1.68
N HIS A 134 -4.37 -3.58 0.42
CA HIS A 134 -5.25 -2.53 -0.08
C HIS A 134 -6.56 -3.11 -0.64
N LYS A 135 -7.63 -2.31 -0.58
CA LYS A 135 -8.86 -2.65 -1.32
C LYS A 135 -8.61 -2.49 -2.84
N PRO A 136 -9.31 -3.24 -3.71
CA PRO A 136 -9.17 -3.08 -5.15
C PRO A 136 -9.33 -1.64 -5.64
N ILE A 137 -10.28 -0.91 -5.04
CA ILE A 137 -10.53 0.50 -5.35
C ILE A 137 -9.36 1.42 -4.96
N GLU A 138 -8.66 1.12 -3.86
CA GLU A 138 -7.48 1.89 -3.42
C GLU A 138 -6.31 1.71 -4.39
N VAL A 139 -6.12 0.48 -4.89
CA VAL A 139 -5.12 0.16 -5.92
C VAL A 139 -5.45 0.81 -7.25
N PHE A 140 -6.72 0.79 -7.67
CA PHE A 140 -7.17 1.47 -8.88
C PHE A 140 -6.91 2.98 -8.84
N PHE A 141 -7.32 3.66 -7.76
CA PHE A 141 -7.04 5.10 -7.61
C PHE A 141 -5.55 5.39 -7.42
N GLY A 142 -4.80 4.49 -6.79
CA GLY A 142 -3.33 4.57 -6.75
C GLY A 142 -2.73 4.53 -8.15
N ALA A 143 -3.14 3.57 -8.99
CA ALA A 143 -2.68 3.44 -10.37
C ALA A 143 -2.92 4.72 -11.18
N ILE A 144 -4.15 5.26 -11.13
CA ILE A 144 -4.52 6.53 -11.77
C ILE A 144 -3.66 7.68 -11.24
N THR A 145 -3.48 7.76 -9.92
CA THR A 145 -2.68 8.80 -9.28
C THR A 145 -1.24 8.78 -9.80
N GLY A 146 -0.62 7.60 -9.89
CA GLY A 146 0.73 7.47 -10.43
C GLY A 146 0.85 7.91 -11.88
N ILE A 147 -0.07 7.48 -12.74
CA ILE A 147 -0.08 7.88 -14.16
C ILE A 147 -0.25 9.40 -14.30
N LEU A 148 -1.28 9.97 -13.67
CA LEU A 148 -1.57 11.41 -13.76
C LEU A 148 -0.43 12.26 -13.19
N LEU A 149 0.13 11.88 -12.05
CA LEU A 149 1.24 12.62 -11.47
C LEU A 149 2.47 12.60 -12.37
N THR A 150 2.82 11.45 -12.94
CA THR A 150 3.94 11.36 -13.89
C THR A 150 3.69 12.19 -15.14
N LEU A 151 2.46 12.22 -15.68
CA LEU A 151 2.11 13.08 -16.81
C LEU A 151 2.32 14.56 -16.49
N VAL A 152 1.88 14.99 -15.30
CA VAL A 152 2.05 16.36 -14.82
C VAL A 152 3.53 16.70 -14.63
N LEU A 153 4.30 15.82 -13.99
CA LEU A 153 5.73 16.01 -13.78
C LEU A 153 6.49 16.08 -15.12
N HIS A 154 6.19 15.19 -16.05
CA HIS A 154 6.80 15.18 -17.37
C HIS A 154 6.52 16.47 -18.13
N TYR A 155 5.28 16.96 -18.09
CA TYR A 155 4.92 18.25 -18.69
C TYR A 155 5.73 19.40 -18.10
N PHE A 156 5.87 19.48 -16.77
CA PHE A 156 6.68 20.52 -16.15
C PHE A 156 8.17 20.43 -16.53
N VAL A 157 8.73 19.24 -16.60
CA VAL A 157 10.15 19.03 -16.99
C VAL A 157 10.40 19.35 -18.46
N GLN A 158 9.40 19.21 -19.34
CA GLN A 158 9.55 19.56 -20.76
C GLN A 158 9.36 21.05 -21.05
N VAL A 159 8.57 21.76 -20.23
CA VAL A 159 8.22 23.17 -20.45
C VAL A 159 9.24 24.13 -19.84
N PHE A 160 9.94 23.72 -18.77
CA PHE A 160 10.93 24.52 -18.04
C PHE A 160 12.32 23.91 -18.12
#